data_AF-A0A6P0J220-F1
#
_entry.id   AF-A0A6P0J220-F1
#
_cell.length_a   1.000
_cell.length_b   1.000
_cell.length_c   1.000
_cell.angle_alpha   90.00
_cell.angle_beta   90.00
_cell.angle_gamma   90.00
#
_symmetry.space_group_name_H-M   'P 1'
#
loop_
_entity.id
_entity.type
_entity.pdbx_description
1 polymer ?
#
loop_
_entity_poly.entity_id
_entity_poly.type
_entity_poly.pdbx_seq_one_letter_code
_entity_poly.pdbx_strand_id
1 'polypeptide(L)' 'MLFFHPNCVHGSANNISPFSRKIAIITYNSIDNIPIAVDNPRPDFLVGRDYRAIKPLPDQALIL' A
#
# COMPACT_ATOMS: atom_id res chain seq x y z
N MET A 1 8.23 9.01 -6.96
CA MET A 1 7.59 7.74 -6.57
C MET A 1 8.67 6.68 -6.42
N LEU A 2 8.59 5.83 -5.40
CA LEU A 2 9.53 4.71 -5.20
C LEU A 2 8.73 3.41 -5.21
N PHE A 3 9.10 2.49 -6.10
CA PHE A 3 8.61 1.12 -6.08
C PHE A 3 9.67 0.23 -5.45
N PHE A 4 9.25 -0.65 -4.56
CA PHE A 4 10.15 -1.61 -3.91
C PHE A 4 9.42 -2.94 -3.69
N HIS A 5 10.19 -4.02 -3.68
CA HIS A 5 9.66 -5.37 -3.49
C HIS A 5 9.24 -5.57 -2.01
N PRO A 6 8.12 -6.27 -1.72
CA PRO A 6 7.65 -6.48 -0.33
C PRO A 6 8.65 -7.23 0.55
N ASN A 7 9.52 -8.07 -0.05
CA ASN A 7 10.57 -8.80 0.67
C ASN A 7 11.90 -8.04 0.77
N CYS A 8 11.99 -6.78 0.32
CA CYS A 8 13.19 -5.98 0.49
C CYS A 8 13.36 -5.63 1.98
N VAL A 9 14.54 -5.85 2.55
CA VAL A 9 14.84 -5.40 3.91
C VAL A 9 14.89 -3.87 3.91
N HIS A 10 14.06 -3.23 4.75
CA HIS A 10 13.95 -1.78 4.79
C HIS A 10 13.67 -1.28 6.20
N GLY A 11 13.99 -0.01 6.45
CA GLY A 11 13.78 0.69 7.70
C GLY A 11 14.06 2.18 7.55
N SER A 12 13.79 2.98 8.58
CA SER A 12 14.07 4.40 8.55
C SER A 12 14.61 4.88 9.88
N ALA A 13 15.59 5.77 9.85
CA ALA A 13 16.05 6.47 11.05
C ALA A 13 15.01 7.50 11.52
N ASN A 14 15.13 7.88 12.80
CA ASN A 14 14.37 8.97 13.41
C ASN A 14 14.64 10.29 12.69
N ASN A 15 13.60 11.13 12.58
CA ASN A 15 13.71 12.45 11.97
C ASN A 15 14.01 13.51 13.05
N ILE A 16 15.25 14.00 13.09
CA ILE A 16 15.70 15.07 14.01
C ILE A 16 15.66 16.47 13.38
N SER A 17 15.28 16.57 12.10
CA SER A 17 15.24 17.83 11.37
C SER A 17 13.98 18.64 11.71
N PRO A 18 13.94 19.96 11.44
CA PRO A 18 12.72 20.76 11.62
C PRO A 18 11.65 20.48 10.54
N PHE A 19 11.90 19.59 9.57
CA PHE A 19 11.00 19.34 8.45
C PHE A 19 10.25 18.02 8.62
N SER A 20 8.94 18.00 8.37
CA SER A 20 8.14 16.77 8.44
C SER A 20 8.45 15.80 7.28
N ARG A 21 8.55 14.50 7.58
CA ARG A 21 8.66 13.44 6.56
C ARG A 21 7.30 12.77 6.36
N LYS A 22 6.54 13.22 5.34
CA LYS A 22 5.25 12.64 4.96
C LYS A 22 5.44 11.64 3.82
N ILE A 23 4.90 10.43 3.98
CA ILE A 23 4.99 9.35 2.99
C ILE A 23 3.62 8.68 2.90
N ALA A 24 3.10 8.52 1.68
CA ALA A 24 1.98 7.63 1.41
C ALA A 24 2.54 6.32 0.83
N ILE A 25 2.11 5.19 1.39
CA ILE A 25 2.50 3.85 0.93
C ILE A 25 1.23 3.14 0.48
N ILE A 26 1.25 2.64 -0.76
CA ILE A 26 0.17 1.84 -1.32
C ILE A 26 0.77 0.48 -1.68
N THR A 27 0.26 -0.57 -1.05
CA THR A 27 0.66 -1.95 -1.35
C THR A 27 -0.33 -2.53 -2.35
N TYR A 28 0.05 -2.59 -3.62
CA TYR A 28 -0.69 -3.35 -4.62
C TYR A 28 -0.37 -4.84 -4.47
N ASN A 29 -1.38 -5.67 -4.71
CA ASN A 29 -1.24 -7.11 -4.71
C ASN A 29 -2.00 -7.70 -5.91
N SER A 30 -1.51 -8.81 -6.44
CA SER A 30 -2.19 -9.51 -7.54
C SER A 30 -3.52 -10.09 -7.07
N ILE A 31 -4.54 -10.07 -7.92
CA ILE A 31 -5.83 -10.75 -7.68
C ILE A 31 -5.67 -12.27 -7.67
N ASP A 32 -4.57 -12.80 -8.23
CA ASP A 32 -4.23 -14.22 -8.18
C ASP A 32 -3.49 -14.60 -6.87
N ASN A 33 -3.21 -13.62 -6.01
CA ASN A 33 -2.47 -13.79 -4.75
C ASN A 33 -3.30 -13.31 -3.54
N ILE A 34 -4.56 -13.71 -3.45
CA ILE A 34 -5.44 -13.29 -2.34
C ILE A 34 -4.97 -13.88 -0.98
N PRO A 35 -5.19 -13.15 0.14
CA PRO A 35 -4.90 -13.68 1.47
C PRO A 35 -5.66 -14.99 1.75
N ILE A 36 -5.00 -15.92 2.45
CA ILE A 36 -5.63 -17.15 2.94
C ILE A 36 -6.60 -16.79 4.08
N ALA A 37 -7.81 -17.36 4.03
CA ALA A 37 -8.83 -17.15 5.06
C ALA A 37 -8.40 -17.75 6.41
N VAL A 38 -8.69 -17.03 7.50
CA VAL A 38 -8.40 -17.43 8.88
C VAL A 38 -9.56 -17.03 9.79
N ASP A 39 -9.75 -17.74 10.91
CA ASP A 39 -10.92 -17.60 11.79
C ASP A 39 -11.07 -16.21 12.42
N ASN A 40 -9.95 -15.54 12.72
CA ASN A 40 -9.92 -14.20 13.30
C ASN A 40 -9.02 -13.28 12.46
N PRO A 41 -9.50 -12.82 11.29
CA PRO A 41 -8.66 -12.09 10.38
C PRO A 41 -8.46 -10.64 10.87
N ARG A 42 -7.35 -10.02 10.50
CA ARG A 42 -7.05 -8.63 10.89
C ARG A 42 -8.13 -7.66 10.40
N PRO A 43 -8.34 -6.50 11.05
CA PRO A 43 -9.26 -5.48 10.57
C PRO A 43 -9.05 -5.11 9.09
N ASP A 44 -10.13 -4.72 8.41
CA ASP A 44 -10.13 -4.44 6.96
C ASP A 44 -9.16 -3.32 6.55
N PHE A 45 -8.99 -2.30 7.38
CA PHE A 45 -8.02 -1.22 7.14
C PHE A 45 -6.54 -1.67 7.20
N LEU A 46 -6.26 -2.88 7.71
CA LEU A 46 -4.92 -3.49 7.67
C LEU A 46 -4.77 -4.52 6.55
N VAL A 47 -5.83 -5.30 6.30
CA VAL A 47 -5.86 -6.33 5.25
C VAL A 47 -7.20 -6.23 4.53
N GLY A 48 -7.20 -5.53 3.40
CA GLY A 48 -8.41 -5.35 2.59
C GLY A 48 -8.84 -6.66 1.94
N ARG A 49 -10.17 -6.86 1.84
CA ARG A 49 -10.78 -8.07 1.27
C ARG A 49 -11.55 -7.85 -0.02
N ASP A 50 -11.54 -6.63 -0.56
CA ASP A 50 -12.03 -6.36 -1.90
C ASP A 50 -10.95 -6.70 -2.92
N TYR A 51 -11.13 -7.81 -3.63
CA TYR A 51 -10.16 -8.34 -4.60
C TYR A 51 -10.51 -7.98 -6.05
N ARG A 52 -11.45 -7.05 -6.28
CA ARG A 52 -11.79 -6.61 -7.63
C ARG A 52 -10.58 -5.97 -8.29
N ALA A 53 -10.31 -6.34 -9.54
CA ALA A 53 -9.25 -5.74 -10.33
C ALA A 53 -9.44 -4.22 -10.46
N ILE A 54 -8.42 -3.46 -10.12
CA ILE A 54 -8.42 -2.01 -10.27
C ILE A 54 -8.37 -1.62 -11.75
N LYS A 55 -9.02 -0.51 -12.10
CA LYS A 55 -8.96 0.07 -13.43
C LYS A 55 -8.16 1.36 -13.38
N PRO A 56 -7.21 1.58 -14.31
CA PRO A 56 -6.52 2.85 -14.40
C PRO A 56 -7.54 3.95 -14.72
N LEU A 57 -7.38 5.10 -14.08
CA LEU A 57 -8.10 6.31 -14.43
C LEU A 57 -7.32 7.07 -15.53
N PRO A 58 -7.95 8.03 -16.23
CA PRO A 58 -7.26 8.88 -17.21
C PRO A 58 -6.12 9.70 -16.58
N ASP A 59 -5.14 10.12 -17.39
CA ASP A 59 -3.89 10.77 -16.97
C ASP A 59 -4.08 12.01 -16.06
N GLN A 60 -5.22 12.70 -16.17
CA GLN A 60 -5.53 13.92 -15.42
C GLN A 60 -6.52 13.71 -14.27
N ALA A 61 -6.78 12.47 -13.86
CA ALA A 61 -7.80 12.15 -12.85
C ALA A 61 -7.56 12.76 -11.45
N LEU A 62 -6.36 13.29 -11.19
CA LEU A 62 -5.98 13.90 -9.91
C LEU A 62 -5.93 15.43 -9.96
N ILE A 63 -6.10 16.04 -11.14
CA ILE A 63 -6.01 17.49 -11.34
C ILE A 63 -7.43 17.97 -11.64
N LEU A 64 -8.13 18.41 -10.59
CA LEU A 64 -9.27 19.31 -10.69
C LEU A 64 -8.79 20.74 -10.47
#